data_AF-A0A8T5S7W5-F1
#
_entry.id   AF-A0A8T5S7W5-F1
#
_cell.length_a   1.000
_cell.length_b   1.000
_cell.length_c   1.000
_cell.angle_alpha   90.00
_cell.angle_beta   90.00
_cell.angle_gamma   90.00
#
_symmetry.space_group_name_H-M   'P 1'
#
loop_
_entity.id
_entity.type
_entity.pdbx_description
1 polymer ?
#
loop_
_entity_poly.entity_id
_entity_poly.type
_entity_poly.pdbx_seq_one_letter_code
_entity_poly.pdbx_strand_id
1 'polypeptide(L)'
;MSHVNYPPKEIYNPPVLEKKNFEHIILWMLYNNDECEWANFTQKPLELRLSTLSKYLSLLKGRGCVDNISRGHYKITSEGKKRYLELSQAKGTKRSVSYPPYIIKRRRNYDHWILWMVYNNNYCKWADFLAEPLNINQSSLSKNINLLIDKGLIEKGEKKYRITRSGKLQYSKMLENYDLDKQSILEEESKRIEEITSKTVKFFDKYDIVDEDVQFRMLNNMLKLDYTRVESMLTNEEDFNKILLFISINHPSQYPNYLSPKEFSTIYGIKDPKLHYYIDEIIENQIFPIKFFKIAAKSDMYFYFQEGERLEIMLRAITEDFITKFTYLNKLFSRSLDIKNTINEILDDICTILFHEDLKEPLNKFLPKYINYLAYKIEAKVELKETYDKLEGIIWQDMIDIFQAKNIEGLQDDYKAEINKIDEGIEKTPENLDLYNSKIRILIYYNQFDDVLDLLDTMLDIFPKDELDIKMKRASVLRRMQEVNAGLVIINDLIESYPDNTDLINYKAYWLQYLDKKEESLNIIKKLVEKIPENGLYHDTYGEILMYFEEYEEAIEEFLKAIELVSDKWFIHQTYIKLGICYKELKDLESASKHLTKGKLLTEKSSMDADTKQKWITIANLFLLEIEDLEG
;
A
#
# COMPACT_ATOMS: atom_id res chain seq x y z
N MET A 1 -11.07 58.74 -6.88
CA MET A 1 -11.62 57.81 -7.88
C MET A 1 -11.33 56.42 -7.37
N SER A 2 -12.36 55.63 -7.07
CA SER A 2 -12.21 54.23 -6.69
C SER A 2 -11.44 53.51 -7.81
N HIS A 3 -10.40 52.78 -7.43
CA HIS A 3 -9.60 52.03 -8.40
C HIS A 3 -10.44 50.83 -8.86
N VAL A 4 -11.00 50.91 -10.08
CA VAL A 4 -11.79 49.81 -10.65
C VAL A 4 -10.85 48.70 -11.09
N ASN A 5 -11.03 47.51 -10.52
CA ASN A 5 -10.31 46.29 -10.90
C ASN A 5 -10.92 45.74 -12.19
N TYR A 6 -10.07 45.50 -13.19
CA TYR A 6 -10.47 44.90 -14.46
C TYR A 6 -9.98 43.45 -14.55
N PRO A 7 -10.75 42.57 -15.23
CA PRO A 7 -10.38 41.16 -15.35
C PRO A 7 -9.06 41.01 -16.08
N PRO A 8 -8.27 39.95 -15.81
CA PRO A 8 -7.12 39.59 -16.62
C PRO A 8 -7.48 39.46 -18.10
N LYS A 9 -6.52 39.75 -18.99
CA LYS A 9 -6.71 39.78 -20.45
C LYS A 9 -7.25 38.46 -21.00
N GLU A 10 -6.91 37.35 -20.35
CA GLU A 10 -7.32 35.99 -20.65
C GLU A 10 -8.83 35.77 -20.43
N ILE A 11 -9.48 36.60 -19.60
CA ILE A 11 -10.92 36.51 -19.31
C ILE A 11 -11.73 37.35 -20.31
N TYR A 12 -11.31 38.59 -20.60
CA TYR A 12 -12.07 39.50 -21.48
C TYR A 12 -11.62 39.51 -22.95
N ASN A 13 -10.43 38.97 -23.24
CA ASN A 13 -9.89 38.81 -24.59
C ASN A 13 -9.14 37.47 -24.76
N PRO A 14 -9.86 36.33 -24.69
CA PRO A 14 -9.29 35.00 -24.78
C PRO A 14 -8.66 34.72 -26.17
N PRO A 15 -7.77 33.72 -26.29
CA PRO A 15 -7.14 33.31 -27.55
C PRO A 15 -8.19 32.96 -28.62
N VAL A 16 -7.80 33.06 -29.90
CA VAL A 16 -8.70 32.94 -31.09
C VAL A 16 -9.61 31.69 -31.10
N LEU A 17 -9.24 30.62 -30.39
CA LEU A 17 -9.98 29.36 -30.31
C LEU A 17 -11.06 29.31 -29.21
N GLU A 18 -11.08 30.26 -28.26
CA GLU A 18 -12.04 30.30 -27.15
C GLU A 18 -13.07 31.42 -27.31
N LYS A 19 -14.36 31.10 -27.17
CA LYS A 19 -15.43 32.10 -27.24
C LYS A 19 -15.47 32.94 -25.95
N LYS A 20 -15.61 34.26 -26.09
CA LYS A 20 -15.80 35.20 -24.96
C LYS A 20 -17.04 34.82 -24.14
N ASN A 21 -16.86 34.55 -22.85
CA ASN A 21 -17.95 34.33 -21.92
C ASN A 21 -18.33 35.64 -21.23
N PHE A 22 -19.33 36.34 -21.78
CA PHE A 22 -19.78 37.63 -21.27
C PHE A 22 -20.40 37.56 -19.86
N GLU A 23 -21.00 36.42 -19.48
CA GLU A 23 -21.54 36.21 -18.12
C GLU A 23 -20.39 36.21 -17.10
N HIS A 24 -19.30 35.49 -17.41
CA HIS A 24 -18.11 35.42 -16.56
C HIS A 24 -17.38 36.76 -16.46
N ILE A 25 -17.23 37.50 -17.56
CA ILE A 25 -16.61 38.85 -17.56
C ILE A 25 -17.39 39.81 -16.66
N ILE A 26 -18.73 39.82 -16.78
CA ILE A 26 -19.58 40.74 -16.02
C ILE A 26 -19.57 40.38 -14.52
N LEU A 27 -19.69 39.10 -14.19
CA LEU A 27 -19.66 38.65 -12.80
C LEU A 27 -18.27 38.82 -12.16
N TRP A 28 -17.18 38.63 -12.93
CA TRP A 28 -15.82 38.93 -12.45
C TRP A 28 -15.69 40.40 -12.05
N MET A 29 -16.15 41.31 -12.91
CA MET A 29 -16.12 42.75 -12.63
C MET A 29 -16.88 43.08 -11.34
N LEU A 30 -18.09 42.54 -11.19
CA LEU A 30 -18.93 42.83 -10.02
C LEU A 30 -18.48 42.09 -8.75
N TYR A 31 -17.69 41.02 -8.87
CA TYR A 31 -17.13 40.31 -7.72
C TYR A 31 -15.92 41.03 -7.13
N ASN A 32 -15.07 41.62 -7.98
CA ASN A 32 -13.79 42.23 -7.59
C ASN A 32 -13.88 43.75 -7.38
N ASN A 33 -15.10 44.31 -7.43
CA ASN A 33 -15.39 45.71 -7.17
C ASN A 33 -16.66 45.81 -6.33
N ASP A 34 -16.70 46.75 -5.38
CA ASP A 34 -17.87 46.94 -4.51
C ASP A 34 -19.13 47.36 -5.28
N GLU A 35 -18.94 48.09 -6.38
CA GLU A 35 -19.97 48.60 -7.29
C GLU A 35 -19.32 48.87 -8.66
N CYS A 36 -20.05 48.59 -9.75
CA CYS A 36 -19.62 48.94 -11.11
C CYS A 36 -20.67 49.79 -11.83
N GLU A 37 -20.21 50.87 -12.44
CA GLU A 37 -20.97 51.70 -13.36
C GLU A 37 -21.05 51.07 -14.76
N TRP A 38 -22.11 51.40 -15.50
CA TRP A 38 -22.27 51.02 -16.91
C TRP A 38 -21.03 51.39 -17.75
N ALA A 39 -20.41 52.54 -17.47
CA ALA A 39 -19.21 53.01 -18.15
C ALA A 39 -18.00 52.08 -17.95
N ASN A 40 -17.90 51.38 -16.81
CA ASN A 40 -16.79 50.49 -16.53
C ASN A 40 -16.77 49.27 -17.47
N PHE A 41 -17.91 48.89 -18.04
CA PHE A 41 -18.00 47.77 -18.99
C PHE A 41 -17.79 48.18 -20.45
N THR A 42 -18.12 49.43 -20.79
CA THR A 42 -18.16 49.92 -22.18
C THR A 42 -16.91 50.69 -22.59
N GLN A 43 -16.08 51.09 -21.62
CA GLN A 43 -14.79 51.74 -21.86
C GLN A 43 -13.63 50.74 -21.84
N LYS A 44 -12.43 51.19 -22.23
CA LYS A 44 -11.20 50.37 -22.13
C LYS A 44 -10.95 49.95 -20.68
N PRO A 45 -10.49 48.70 -20.45
CA PRO A 45 -10.04 47.72 -21.43
C PRO A 45 -11.12 46.77 -22.01
N LEU A 46 -12.39 46.84 -21.58
CA LEU A 46 -13.42 45.84 -21.91
C LEU A 46 -14.18 46.11 -23.21
N GLU A 47 -14.53 47.37 -23.48
CA GLU A 47 -15.23 47.83 -24.70
C GLU A 47 -16.45 46.95 -25.10
N LEU A 48 -17.27 46.53 -24.14
CA LEU A 48 -18.43 45.68 -24.43
C LEU A 48 -19.50 46.44 -25.23
N ARG A 49 -20.04 45.80 -26.29
CA ARG A 49 -21.16 46.36 -27.06
C ARG A 49 -22.38 46.57 -26.15
N LEU A 50 -23.03 47.72 -26.29
CA LEU A 50 -24.19 48.11 -25.48
C LEU A 50 -25.32 47.05 -25.50
N SER A 51 -25.59 46.47 -26.67
CA SER A 51 -26.61 45.42 -26.83
C SER A 51 -26.24 44.13 -26.11
N THR A 52 -24.97 43.74 -26.12
CA THR A 52 -24.47 42.57 -25.41
C THR A 52 -24.54 42.77 -23.90
N LEU A 53 -24.03 43.90 -23.41
CA LEU A 53 -24.05 44.23 -21.98
C LEU A 53 -25.48 44.28 -21.44
N SER A 54 -26.40 44.93 -22.15
CA SER A 54 -27.81 45.00 -21.78
C SER A 54 -28.46 43.61 -21.68
N LYS A 55 -28.23 42.75 -22.68
CA LYS A 55 -28.76 41.39 -22.70
C LYS A 55 -28.31 40.57 -21.48
N TYR A 56 -27.01 40.57 -21.19
CA TYR A 56 -26.45 39.74 -20.13
C TYR A 56 -26.75 40.30 -18.73
N LEU A 57 -26.79 41.62 -18.54
CA LEU A 57 -27.22 42.21 -17.27
C LEU A 57 -28.70 41.93 -16.97
N SER A 58 -29.58 42.01 -17.97
CA SER A 58 -30.99 41.65 -17.78
C SER A 58 -31.16 40.17 -17.44
N LEU A 59 -30.38 39.29 -18.07
CA LEU A 59 -30.38 37.86 -17.79
C LEU A 59 -29.86 37.55 -16.36
N LEU A 60 -28.76 38.17 -15.95
CA LEU A 60 -28.20 38.01 -14.61
C LEU A 60 -29.11 38.59 -13.51
N LYS A 61 -29.80 39.70 -13.79
CA LYS A 61 -30.85 40.25 -12.92
C LYS A 61 -32.02 39.28 -12.78
N GLY A 62 -32.49 38.71 -13.89
CA GLY A 62 -33.57 37.72 -13.88
C GLY A 62 -33.22 36.44 -13.10
N ARG A 63 -31.93 36.11 -12.98
CA ARG A 63 -31.41 35.00 -12.16
C ARG A 63 -31.05 35.40 -10.73
N GLY A 64 -31.34 36.63 -10.31
CA GLY A 64 -30.98 37.13 -8.98
C GLY A 64 -29.48 37.23 -8.71
N CYS A 65 -28.63 37.18 -9.75
CA CYS A 65 -27.17 37.21 -9.63
C CYS A 65 -26.59 38.63 -9.53
N VAL A 66 -27.33 39.64 -10.01
CA VAL A 66 -26.90 41.04 -10.04
C VAL A 66 -28.08 41.93 -9.67
N ASP A 67 -27.83 42.90 -8.79
CA ASP A 67 -28.80 43.91 -8.38
C ASP A 67 -28.48 45.30 -8.94
N ASN A 68 -29.51 46.14 -9.02
CA ASN A 68 -29.41 47.54 -9.45
C ASN A 68 -29.52 48.46 -8.23
N ILE A 69 -28.42 49.11 -7.85
CA ILE A 69 -28.43 50.05 -6.71
C ILE A 69 -29.06 51.38 -7.14
N SER A 70 -28.64 51.88 -8.30
CA SER A 70 -29.14 53.12 -8.90
C SER A 70 -29.08 53.03 -10.42
N ARG A 71 -29.55 54.05 -11.15
CA ARG A 71 -29.57 54.01 -12.62
C ARG A 71 -28.13 53.91 -13.15
N GLY A 72 -27.80 52.77 -13.77
CA GLY A 72 -26.49 52.53 -14.35
C GLY A 72 -25.43 52.00 -13.38
N HIS A 73 -25.80 51.66 -12.14
CA HIS A 73 -24.89 51.10 -11.14
C HIS A 73 -25.34 49.72 -10.67
N TYR A 74 -24.40 48.78 -10.67
CA TYR A 74 -24.66 47.35 -10.50
C TYR A 74 -23.79 46.76 -9.39
N LYS A 75 -24.35 45.81 -8.64
CA LYS A 75 -23.64 45.07 -7.60
C LYS A 75 -23.95 43.59 -7.67
N ILE A 76 -22.96 42.76 -7.35
CA ILE A 76 -23.13 41.30 -7.29
C ILE A 76 -23.92 40.90 -6.03
N THR A 77 -24.83 39.95 -6.19
CA THR A 77 -25.54 39.34 -5.06
C THR A 77 -24.78 38.11 -4.54
N SER A 78 -25.22 37.53 -3.42
CA SER A 78 -24.67 36.26 -2.93
C SER A 78 -24.80 35.13 -3.96
N GLU A 79 -25.91 35.07 -4.69
CA GLU A 79 -26.12 34.08 -5.77
C GLU A 79 -25.18 34.36 -6.96
N GLY A 80 -24.93 35.63 -7.27
CA GLY A 80 -23.95 36.02 -8.28
C GLY A 80 -22.52 35.62 -7.91
N LYS A 81 -22.15 35.72 -6.62
CA LYS A 81 -20.84 35.28 -6.13
C LYS A 81 -20.67 33.77 -6.29
N LYS A 82 -21.71 32.99 -5.95
CA LYS A 82 -21.71 31.54 -6.16
C LYS A 82 -21.57 31.20 -7.65
N ARG A 83 -22.37 31.85 -8.52
CA ARG A 83 -22.31 31.68 -9.97
C ARG A 83 -20.95 32.07 -10.56
N TYR A 84 -20.31 33.11 -10.02
CA TYR A 84 -18.96 33.52 -10.40
C TYR A 84 -17.93 32.44 -10.05
N LEU A 85 -17.99 31.88 -8.83
CA LEU A 85 -17.10 30.81 -8.40
C LEU A 85 -17.32 29.55 -9.26
N GLU A 86 -18.57 29.21 -9.56
CA GLU A 86 -18.92 28.13 -10.50
C GLU A 86 -18.30 28.37 -11.89
N LEU A 87 -18.43 29.57 -12.46
CA LEU A 87 -17.87 29.88 -13.79
C LEU A 87 -16.34 29.94 -13.78
N SER A 88 -15.75 30.31 -12.65
CA SER A 88 -14.30 30.36 -12.47
C SER A 88 -13.70 28.96 -12.26
N GLN A 89 -14.46 28.05 -11.64
CA GLN A 89 -14.15 26.62 -11.53
C GLN A 89 -14.51 25.83 -12.80
N ALA A 90 -15.53 26.27 -13.55
CA ALA A 90 -15.96 25.68 -14.83
C ALA A 90 -15.02 26.00 -16.00
N LYS A 91 -13.99 26.83 -15.81
CA LYS A 91 -12.74 26.78 -16.59
C LYS A 91 -11.84 25.62 -16.12
N GLY A 92 -12.48 24.50 -15.77
CA GLY A 92 -11.83 23.23 -15.51
C GLY A 92 -11.06 22.79 -16.74
N THR A 93 -9.79 22.50 -16.50
CA THR A 93 -8.95 21.59 -17.25
C THR A 93 -8.86 21.87 -18.76
N LYS A 94 -7.92 22.77 -19.14
CA LYS A 94 -7.11 22.44 -20.32
C LYS A 94 -6.62 21.02 -20.08
N ARG A 95 -7.03 20.08 -20.91
CA ARG A 95 -6.45 18.74 -20.90
C ARG A 95 -4.94 18.93 -20.98
N SER A 96 -4.25 18.67 -19.87
CA SER A 96 -2.80 18.79 -19.78
C SER A 96 -2.26 17.63 -20.59
N VAL A 97 -2.03 17.89 -21.88
CA VAL A 97 -1.40 16.92 -22.75
C VAL A 97 0.10 17.06 -22.50
N SER A 98 0.68 16.04 -21.88
CA SER A 98 2.13 15.94 -21.77
C SER A 98 2.69 15.84 -23.19
N TYR A 99 3.82 16.49 -23.48
CA TYR A 99 4.46 16.47 -24.81
C TYR A 99 5.89 15.93 -24.75
N PRO A 100 6.38 15.27 -25.83
CA PRO A 100 7.69 14.65 -25.79
C PRO A 100 8.81 15.66 -25.48
N PRO A 101 9.81 15.26 -24.67
CA PRO A 101 10.97 16.09 -24.36
C PRO A 101 11.77 16.42 -25.62
N TYR A 102 12.59 17.48 -25.57
CA TYR A 102 13.36 17.96 -26.71
C TYR A 102 14.25 16.87 -27.34
N ILE A 103 14.81 15.97 -26.53
CA ILE A 103 15.71 14.92 -27.03
C ILE A 103 15.01 13.92 -27.96
N ILE A 104 13.72 13.63 -27.73
CA ILE A 104 12.87 12.83 -28.61
C ILE A 104 12.49 13.64 -29.87
N LYS A 105 12.25 14.96 -29.70
CA LYS A 105 11.94 15.89 -30.80
C LYS A 105 13.13 16.30 -31.67
N ARG A 106 14.36 16.01 -31.24
CA ARG A 106 15.61 16.42 -31.91
C ARG A 106 15.73 15.85 -33.33
N ARG A 107 15.19 14.65 -33.57
CA ARG A 107 15.09 14.02 -34.89
C ARG A 107 13.61 13.97 -35.29
N ARG A 108 13.31 14.16 -36.58
CA ARG A 108 11.94 14.05 -37.13
C ARG A 108 11.50 12.57 -37.21
N ASN A 109 11.32 11.94 -36.05
CA ASN A 109 10.86 10.57 -35.91
C ASN A 109 9.44 10.56 -35.33
N TYR A 110 8.46 10.80 -36.21
CA TYR A 110 7.08 11.02 -35.81
C TYR A 110 6.46 9.79 -35.11
N ASP A 111 6.89 8.58 -35.44
CA ASP A 111 6.47 7.36 -34.74
C ASP A 111 6.76 7.42 -33.24
N HIS A 112 7.96 7.88 -32.86
CA HIS A 112 8.37 8.01 -31.47
C HIS A 112 7.62 9.15 -30.76
N TRP A 113 7.35 10.25 -31.47
CA TRP A 113 6.58 11.37 -30.93
C TRP A 113 5.14 10.93 -30.64
N ILE A 114 4.54 10.18 -31.57
CA ILE A 114 3.18 9.68 -31.45
C ILE A 114 3.11 8.63 -30.33
N LEU A 115 4.04 7.67 -30.28
CA LEU A 115 4.11 6.65 -29.22
C LEU A 115 4.27 7.28 -27.83
N TRP A 116 5.17 8.25 -27.68
CA TRP A 116 5.34 8.96 -26.42
C TRP A 116 4.06 9.69 -26.03
N MET A 117 3.41 10.35 -26.99
CA MET A 117 2.15 11.06 -26.73
C MET A 117 1.05 10.11 -26.25
N VAL A 118 0.82 9.00 -26.94
CA VAL A 118 -0.24 8.06 -26.55
C VAL A 118 0.10 7.21 -25.32
N TYR A 119 1.37 7.13 -24.93
CA TYR A 119 1.81 6.47 -23.69
C TYR A 119 1.59 7.38 -22.47
N ASN A 120 2.11 8.61 -22.54
CA ASN A 120 2.12 9.56 -21.41
C ASN A 120 0.80 10.34 -21.27
N ASN A 121 -0.19 10.02 -22.11
CA ASN A 121 -1.52 10.59 -22.03
C ASN A 121 -2.53 9.44 -22.19
N ASN A 122 -3.52 9.37 -21.30
CA ASN A 122 -4.57 8.31 -21.27
C ASN A 122 -5.25 8.05 -22.63
N TYR A 123 -5.21 9.03 -23.52
CA TYR A 123 -5.46 8.90 -24.95
C TYR A 123 -4.84 10.12 -25.64
N CYS A 124 -4.90 10.21 -26.97
CA CYS A 124 -4.66 11.44 -27.74
C CYS A 124 -5.77 11.65 -28.77
N LYS A 125 -6.10 12.91 -29.06
CA LYS A 125 -6.97 13.32 -30.16
C LYS A 125 -6.10 13.72 -31.33
N TRP A 126 -6.64 13.66 -32.54
CA TRP A 126 -5.92 14.07 -33.75
C TRP A 126 -5.32 15.49 -33.67
N ALA A 127 -6.04 16.42 -33.03
CA ALA A 127 -5.59 17.80 -32.85
C ALA A 127 -4.35 17.93 -31.94
N ASP A 128 -4.13 17.00 -31.01
CA ASP A 128 -3.03 17.07 -30.03
C ASP A 128 -1.66 16.91 -30.71
N PHE A 129 -1.61 16.27 -31.88
CA PHE A 129 -0.37 16.09 -32.65
C PHE A 129 -0.05 17.24 -33.61
N LEU A 130 -1.09 18.01 -33.98
CA LEU A 130 -0.99 19.11 -34.93
C LEU A 130 -0.65 20.44 -34.24
N ALA A 131 -0.94 20.55 -32.94
CA ALA A 131 -0.66 21.73 -32.15
C ALA A 131 0.83 21.84 -31.77
N GLU A 132 1.27 23.05 -31.42
CA GLU A 132 2.57 23.22 -30.73
C GLU A 132 2.55 22.49 -29.38
N PRO A 133 3.66 21.83 -28.99
CA PRO A 133 5.01 21.91 -29.56
C PRO A 133 5.38 20.85 -30.63
N LEU A 134 4.44 20.01 -31.10
CA LEU A 134 4.75 18.91 -32.04
C LEU A 134 4.63 19.30 -33.51
N ASN A 135 3.54 20.01 -33.87
CA ASN A 135 3.29 20.54 -35.20
C ASN A 135 3.55 19.53 -36.35
N ILE A 136 3.08 18.29 -36.18
CA ILE A 136 3.21 17.23 -37.20
C ILE A 136 2.26 17.58 -38.35
N ASN A 137 2.72 17.55 -39.60
CA ASN A 137 1.82 17.78 -40.74
C ASN A 137 0.82 16.63 -40.93
N GLN A 138 -0.36 16.93 -41.48
CA GLN A 138 -1.47 15.98 -41.64
C GLN A 138 -1.09 14.69 -42.37
N SER A 139 -0.30 14.80 -43.45
CA SER A 139 0.09 13.64 -44.27
C SER A 139 1.08 12.72 -43.53
N SER A 140 2.03 13.29 -42.80
CA SER A 140 2.99 12.53 -41.98
C SER A 140 2.28 11.91 -40.79
N LEU A 141 1.40 12.64 -40.11
CA LEU A 141 0.64 12.12 -38.98
C LEU A 141 -0.20 10.91 -39.39
N SER A 142 -0.93 11.00 -40.50
CA SER A 142 -1.74 9.89 -41.00
C SER A 142 -0.91 8.66 -41.38
N LYS A 143 0.24 8.86 -42.02
CA LYS A 143 1.12 7.76 -42.40
C LYS A 143 1.66 7.01 -41.16
N ASN A 144 2.14 7.75 -40.17
CA ASN A 144 2.77 7.18 -38.97
C ASN A 144 1.73 6.55 -38.03
N ILE A 145 0.56 7.18 -37.84
CA ILE A 145 -0.53 6.58 -37.06
C ILE A 145 -1.02 5.26 -37.68
N ASN A 146 -1.23 5.21 -39.01
CA ASN A 146 -1.66 3.97 -39.66
C ASN A 146 -0.59 2.88 -39.52
N LEU A 147 0.69 3.21 -39.69
CA LEU A 147 1.79 2.27 -39.48
C LEU A 147 1.81 1.71 -38.05
N LEU A 148 1.59 2.55 -37.04
CA LEU A 148 1.55 2.13 -35.63
C LEU A 148 0.32 1.28 -35.31
N ILE A 149 -0.82 1.55 -35.96
CA ILE A 149 -2.03 0.71 -35.87
C ILE A 149 -1.81 -0.64 -36.55
N ASP A 150 -1.23 -0.68 -37.75
CA ASP A 150 -0.94 -1.92 -38.49
C ASP A 150 0.04 -2.82 -37.74
N LYS A 151 1.01 -2.22 -37.02
CA LYS A 151 1.92 -2.93 -36.09
C LYS A 151 1.27 -3.32 -34.77
N GLY A 152 -0.01 -2.99 -34.57
CA GLY A 152 -0.76 -3.24 -33.36
C GLY A 152 -0.26 -2.48 -32.14
N LEU A 153 0.52 -1.40 -32.29
CA LEU A 153 1.12 -0.62 -31.20
C LEU A 153 0.17 0.46 -30.66
N ILE A 154 -0.77 0.91 -31.49
CA ILE A 154 -1.77 1.92 -31.15
C ILE A 154 -3.13 1.43 -31.65
N GLU A 155 -4.18 1.68 -30.88
CA GLU A 155 -5.56 1.43 -31.27
C GLU A 155 -6.31 2.76 -31.52
N LYS A 156 -7.29 2.72 -32.42
CA LYS A 156 -8.14 3.88 -32.76
C LYS A 156 -9.57 3.63 -32.31
N GLY A 157 -10.00 4.36 -31.28
CA GLY A 157 -11.40 4.46 -30.86
C GLY A 157 -12.11 5.67 -31.46
N GLU A 158 -13.30 6.01 -30.96
CA GLU A 158 -14.09 7.17 -31.40
C GLU A 158 -13.33 8.50 -31.20
N LYS A 159 -12.60 8.92 -32.24
CA LYS A 159 -11.75 10.13 -32.27
C LYS A 159 -10.62 10.15 -31.22
N LYS A 160 -10.23 8.98 -30.70
CA LYS A 160 -9.17 8.82 -29.69
C LYS A 160 -8.17 7.76 -30.14
N TYR A 161 -6.88 8.03 -29.91
CA TYR A 161 -5.77 7.10 -30.13
C TYR A 161 -5.22 6.68 -28.77
N ARG A 162 -5.02 5.38 -28.55
CA ARG A 162 -4.52 4.82 -27.30
C ARG A 162 -3.40 3.83 -27.59
N ILE A 163 -2.44 3.72 -26.67
CA ILE A 163 -1.37 2.75 -26.79
C ILE A 163 -1.85 1.35 -26.40
N THR A 164 -1.41 0.33 -27.12
CA THR A 164 -1.70 -1.08 -26.81
C THR A 164 -0.61 -1.69 -25.91
N ARG A 165 -0.79 -2.93 -25.45
CA ARG A 165 0.24 -3.66 -24.67
C ARG A 165 1.57 -3.79 -25.44
N SER A 166 1.53 -4.14 -26.72
CA SER A 166 2.74 -4.22 -27.56
C SER A 166 3.35 -2.83 -27.80
N GLY A 167 2.50 -1.79 -27.89
CA GLY A 167 2.93 -0.40 -27.93
C GLY A 167 3.69 0.03 -26.69
N LYS A 168 3.24 -0.34 -25.48
CA LYS A 168 3.95 -0.06 -24.22
C LYS A 168 5.32 -0.72 -24.18
N LEU A 169 5.43 -1.97 -24.61
CA LEU A 169 6.72 -2.68 -24.70
C LEU A 169 7.67 -2.01 -25.71
N GLN A 170 7.15 -1.58 -26.86
CA GLN A 170 7.93 -0.82 -27.85
C GLN A 170 8.29 0.59 -27.36
N TYR A 171 7.44 1.21 -26.55
CA TYR A 171 7.73 2.49 -25.91
C TYR A 171 8.87 2.37 -24.89
N SER A 172 8.88 1.34 -24.04
CA SER A 172 10.01 1.07 -23.12
C SER A 172 11.32 0.84 -23.88
N LYS A 173 11.31 -0.01 -24.92
CA LYS A 173 12.45 -0.20 -25.82
C LYS A 173 12.86 1.06 -26.57
N MET A 174 11.90 1.92 -26.92
CA MET A 174 12.17 3.22 -27.51
C MET A 174 12.92 4.10 -26.50
N LEU A 175 12.49 4.17 -25.25
CA LEU A 175 13.12 4.99 -24.21
C LEU A 175 14.56 4.57 -23.89
N GLU A 176 14.89 3.28 -23.99
CA GLU A 176 16.27 2.78 -23.92
C GLU A 176 17.19 3.43 -24.97
N ASN A 177 16.65 3.86 -26.12
CA ASN A 177 17.41 4.57 -27.14
C ASN A 177 17.62 6.07 -26.85
N TYR A 178 16.99 6.62 -25.81
CA TYR A 178 17.01 8.05 -25.46
C TYR A 178 17.52 8.36 -24.04
N ASP A 179 17.74 7.35 -23.19
CA ASP A 179 18.37 7.50 -21.86
C ASP A 179 17.58 8.43 -20.90
N LEU A 180 16.23 8.32 -20.87
CA LEU A 180 15.32 9.36 -20.35
C LEU A 180 14.57 9.11 -19.02
N ASP A 181 14.60 7.91 -18.42
CA ASP A 181 13.69 7.59 -17.28
C ASP A 181 14.00 8.33 -15.96
N LYS A 182 15.21 8.86 -15.77
CA LYS A 182 15.62 9.39 -14.45
C LYS A 182 15.15 10.82 -14.18
N GLN A 183 14.97 11.67 -15.20
CA GLN A 183 14.91 13.13 -14.98
C GLN A 183 13.50 13.66 -14.70
N SER A 184 12.46 13.08 -15.30
CA SER A 184 11.08 13.52 -15.08
C SER A 184 10.51 13.04 -13.74
N ILE A 185 10.90 11.85 -13.28
CA ILE A 185 10.63 11.37 -11.92
C ILE A 185 11.31 12.29 -10.89
N LEU A 186 12.56 12.68 -11.14
CA LEU A 186 13.26 13.64 -10.27
C LEU A 186 12.58 15.01 -10.24
N GLU A 187 12.00 15.50 -11.35
CA GLU A 187 11.32 16.80 -11.40
C GLU A 187 10.00 16.85 -10.61
N GLU A 188 9.23 15.76 -10.60
CA GLU A 188 7.98 15.65 -9.84
C GLU A 188 8.24 15.47 -8.34
N GLU A 189 9.16 14.56 -7.99
CA GLU A 189 9.60 14.38 -6.61
C GLU A 189 10.27 15.65 -6.06
N SER A 190 11.01 16.40 -6.87
CA SER A 190 11.59 17.69 -6.45
C SER A 190 10.51 18.69 -6.02
N LYS A 191 9.39 18.77 -6.75
CA LYS A 191 8.29 19.69 -6.40
C LYS A 191 7.60 19.28 -5.10
N ARG A 192 7.38 17.97 -4.91
CA ARG A 192 6.84 17.43 -3.66
C ARG A 192 7.75 17.73 -2.47
N ILE A 193 9.06 17.50 -2.63
CA ILE A 193 10.08 17.80 -1.62
C ILE A 193 10.09 19.29 -1.31
N GLU A 194 10.02 20.17 -2.31
CA GLU A 194 9.96 21.62 -2.11
C GLU A 194 8.71 22.04 -1.31
N GLU A 195 7.54 21.47 -1.60
CA GLU A 195 6.30 21.77 -0.88
C GLU A 195 6.38 21.32 0.59
N ILE A 196 6.79 20.07 0.84
CA ILE A 196 6.93 19.52 2.19
C ILE A 196 7.95 20.37 2.96
N THR A 197 9.13 20.62 2.38
CA THR A 197 10.18 21.44 3.00
C THR A 197 9.66 22.83 3.37
N SER A 198 8.90 23.48 2.49
CA SER A 198 8.32 24.81 2.75
C SER A 198 7.32 24.80 3.91
N LYS A 199 6.50 23.75 4.04
CA LYS A 199 5.58 23.57 5.18
C LYS A 199 6.34 23.29 6.47
N THR A 200 7.35 22.41 6.42
CA THR A 200 8.19 22.04 7.57
C THR A 200 8.98 23.24 8.11
N VAL A 201 9.58 24.06 7.25
CA VAL A 201 10.33 25.26 7.67
C VAL A 201 9.42 26.24 8.40
N LYS A 202 8.20 26.49 7.90
CA LYS A 202 7.21 27.33 8.60
C LYS A 202 6.84 26.76 9.97
N PHE A 203 6.81 25.44 10.11
CA PHE A 203 6.57 24.78 11.39
C PHE A 203 7.76 24.96 12.36
N PHE A 204 9.00 24.84 11.86
CA PHE A 204 10.21 25.12 12.65
C PHE A 204 10.23 26.57 13.16
N ASP A 205 9.96 27.54 12.29
CA ASP A 205 9.89 28.96 12.67
C ASP A 205 8.79 29.23 13.70
N LYS A 206 7.64 28.58 13.57
CA LYS A 206 6.51 28.74 14.50
C LYS A 206 6.85 28.27 15.92
N TYR A 207 7.68 27.24 16.04
CA TYR A 207 7.97 26.56 17.31
C TYR A 207 9.42 26.75 17.79
N ASP A 208 10.18 27.63 17.16
CA ASP A 208 11.58 27.95 17.47
C ASP A 208 12.48 26.70 17.55
N ILE A 209 12.30 25.79 16.59
CA ILE A 209 13.07 24.54 16.52
C ILE A 209 14.39 24.84 15.82
N VAL A 210 15.47 24.98 16.59
CA VAL A 210 16.80 25.40 16.08
C VAL A 210 17.84 24.28 15.99
N ASP A 211 17.60 23.13 16.62
CA ASP A 211 18.52 22.00 16.61
C ASP A 211 18.55 21.35 15.22
N GLU A 212 19.67 21.48 14.50
CA GLU A 212 19.84 21.00 13.12
C GLU A 212 19.60 19.50 12.97
N ASP A 213 19.96 18.74 14.01
CA ASP A 213 19.84 17.29 14.08
C ASP A 213 18.36 16.87 14.21
N VAL A 214 17.60 17.57 15.06
CA VAL A 214 16.13 17.41 15.21
C VAL A 214 15.42 17.84 13.93
N GLN A 215 15.82 18.97 13.33
CA GLN A 215 15.25 19.45 12.07
C GLN A 215 15.46 18.42 10.95
N PHE A 216 16.68 17.89 10.81
CA PHE A 216 17.01 16.88 9.81
C PHE A 216 16.17 15.61 9.99
N ARG A 217 16.08 15.09 11.23
CA ARG A 217 15.26 13.90 11.54
C ARG A 217 13.79 14.13 11.24
N MET A 218 13.25 15.28 11.66
CA MET A 218 11.85 15.60 11.43
C MET A 218 11.54 15.75 9.94
N LEU A 219 12.40 16.42 9.17
CA LEU A 219 12.22 16.56 7.72
C LEU A 219 12.26 15.20 7.02
N ASN A 220 13.21 14.34 7.39
CA ASN A 220 13.29 12.98 6.86
C ASN A 220 12.02 12.17 7.18
N ASN A 221 11.50 12.29 8.39
CA ASN A 221 10.24 11.66 8.79
C ASN A 221 9.04 12.21 8.00
N MET A 222 8.96 13.53 7.78
CA MET A 222 7.88 14.14 6.98
C MET A 222 7.89 13.74 5.51
N LEU A 223 9.06 13.50 4.92
CA LEU A 223 9.17 13.00 3.55
C LEU A 223 8.71 11.55 3.42
N LYS A 224 8.88 10.75 4.49
CA LYS A 224 8.56 9.32 4.53
C LYS A 224 7.13 9.02 4.99
N LEU A 225 6.57 9.85 5.86
CA LEU A 225 5.28 9.63 6.54
C LEU A 225 4.26 10.65 6.06
N ASP A 226 3.36 10.22 5.18
CA ASP A 226 2.31 11.08 4.63
C ASP A 226 1.12 11.23 5.59
N TYR A 227 0.74 12.48 5.87
CA TYR A 227 -0.41 12.83 6.70
C TYR A 227 -1.73 12.22 6.17
N THR A 228 -1.88 12.06 4.85
CA THR A 228 -3.11 11.50 4.25
C THR A 228 -3.50 10.14 4.83
N ARG A 229 -2.52 9.32 5.26
CA ARG A 229 -2.74 7.99 5.85
C ARG A 229 -3.34 8.03 7.25
N VAL A 230 -3.25 9.17 7.94
CA VAL A 230 -3.71 9.36 9.32
C VAL A 230 -4.76 10.47 9.44
N GLU A 231 -5.18 11.08 8.33
CA GLU A 231 -6.17 12.17 8.29
C GLU A 231 -7.53 11.76 8.86
N SER A 232 -7.90 10.48 8.71
CA SER A 232 -9.14 9.93 9.28
C SER A 232 -9.14 9.84 10.81
N MET A 233 -7.96 9.86 11.43
CA MET A 233 -7.78 9.76 12.88
C MET A 233 -7.43 11.12 13.48
N LEU A 234 -6.51 11.86 12.84
CA LEU A 234 -6.02 13.14 13.30
C LEU A 234 -6.92 14.29 12.84
N THR A 235 -7.38 15.09 13.80
CA THR A 235 -8.22 16.27 13.54
C THR A 235 -7.54 17.38 12.75
N ASN A 236 -6.20 17.42 12.71
CA ASN A 236 -5.43 18.38 11.90
C ASN A 236 -3.98 17.91 11.67
N GLU A 237 -3.38 18.41 10.58
CA GLU A 237 -1.99 18.17 10.15
C GLU A 237 -0.95 18.73 11.14
N GLU A 238 -1.31 19.73 11.93
CA GLU A 238 -0.40 20.34 12.90
C GLU A 238 -0.08 19.39 14.06
N ASP A 239 -1.06 18.62 14.54
CA ASP A 239 -0.85 17.62 15.58
C ASP A 239 0.02 16.46 15.07
N PHE A 240 -0.11 16.07 13.79
CA PHE A 240 0.78 15.12 13.14
C PHE A 240 2.24 15.61 13.17
N ASN A 241 2.47 16.86 12.77
CA ASN A 241 3.81 17.46 12.79
C ASN A 241 4.41 17.51 14.21
N LYS A 242 3.59 17.75 15.24
CA LYS A 242 4.03 17.70 16.65
C LYS A 242 4.42 16.28 17.07
N ILE A 243 3.69 15.27 16.63
CA ILE A 243 4.04 13.87 16.94
C ILE A 243 5.39 13.51 16.30
N LEU A 244 5.59 13.88 15.03
CA LEU A 244 6.88 13.68 14.36
C LEU A 244 8.02 14.43 15.03
N LEU A 245 7.76 15.64 15.53
CA LEU A 245 8.71 16.41 16.33
C LEU A 245 9.09 15.66 17.61
N PHE A 246 8.10 15.11 18.35
CA PHE A 246 8.36 14.38 19.58
C PHE A 246 9.28 13.18 19.36
N ILE A 247 9.03 12.38 18.31
CA ILE A 247 9.86 11.24 17.92
C ILE A 247 11.27 11.71 17.53
N SER A 248 11.38 12.86 16.85
CA SER A 248 12.66 13.41 16.37
C SER A 248 13.52 14.01 17.49
N ILE A 249 12.89 14.56 18.55
CA ILE A 249 13.57 15.03 19.76
C ILE A 249 14.03 13.85 20.59
N ASN A 250 13.14 12.89 20.84
CA ASN A 250 13.43 11.71 21.66
C ASN A 250 14.10 10.60 20.85
N HIS A 251 15.18 10.94 20.14
CA HIS A 251 16.02 10.00 19.39
C HIS A 251 17.23 9.55 20.25
N PRO A 252 17.72 8.30 20.17
CA PRO A 252 18.81 7.82 21.04
C PRO A 252 20.09 8.67 21.00
N SER A 253 20.39 9.32 19.87
CA SER A 253 21.56 10.21 19.74
C SER A 253 21.44 11.51 20.53
N GLN A 254 20.27 11.84 21.07
CA GLN A 254 20.03 13.03 21.88
C GLN A 254 20.25 12.77 23.37
N TYR A 255 20.47 11.52 23.79
CA TYR A 255 20.75 11.20 25.19
C TYR A 255 21.93 12.04 25.74
N PRO A 256 21.82 12.62 26.95
CA PRO A 256 20.76 12.45 27.95
C PRO A 256 19.56 13.40 27.81
N ASN A 257 19.53 14.25 26.78
CA ASN A 257 18.45 15.20 26.56
C ASN A 257 17.18 14.46 26.16
N TYR A 258 16.23 14.40 27.09
CA TYR A 258 14.93 13.76 26.91
C TYR A 258 13.84 14.75 27.24
N LEU A 259 12.81 14.75 26.41
CA LEU A 259 11.63 15.59 26.61
C LEU A 259 10.43 14.71 26.91
N SER A 260 9.97 14.71 28.16
CA SER A 260 8.85 13.86 28.56
C SER A 260 7.55 14.25 27.85
N PRO A 261 6.59 13.32 27.69
CA PRO A 261 5.27 13.61 27.12
C PRO A 261 4.57 14.80 27.79
N LYS A 262 4.72 14.94 29.12
CA LYS A 262 4.14 16.05 29.90
C LYS A 262 4.78 17.40 29.61
N GLU A 263 6.12 17.44 29.54
CA GLU A 263 6.86 18.65 29.17
C GLU A 263 6.56 19.05 27.73
N PHE A 264 6.60 18.08 26.80
CA PHE A 264 6.26 18.30 25.40
C PHE A 264 4.83 18.84 25.23
N SER A 265 3.87 18.26 25.94
CA SER A 265 2.46 18.72 25.94
C SER A 265 2.34 20.18 26.40
N THR A 266 3.16 20.60 27.37
CA THR A 266 3.17 21.96 27.90
C THR A 266 3.78 22.95 26.91
N ILE A 267 4.86 22.55 26.22
CA ILE A 267 5.58 23.42 25.27
C ILE A 267 4.80 23.57 23.95
N TYR A 268 4.26 22.47 23.41
CA TYR A 268 3.72 22.43 22.05
C TYR A 268 2.18 22.35 21.98
N GLY A 269 1.50 22.25 23.13
CA GLY A 269 0.05 22.36 23.24
C GLY A 269 -0.73 21.15 22.69
N ILE A 270 -0.11 19.97 22.61
CA ILE A 270 -0.78 18.69 22.33
C ILE A 270 -1.14 18.00 23.65
N LYS A 271 -2.28 17.32 23.75
CA LYS A 271 -2.67 16.62 24.98
C LYS A 271 -1.90 15.31 25.13
N ASP A 272 -1.38 15.04 26.32
CA ASP A 272 -0.61 13.84 26.67
C ASP A 272 -1.26 12.50 26.24
N PRO A 273 -2.56 12.23 26.49
CA PRO A 273 -3.19 10.98 26.01
C PRO A 273 -3.28 10.91 24.48
N LYS A 274 -3.39 12.06 23.82
CA LYS A 274 -3.45 12.16 22.35
C LYS A 274 -2.07 11.83 21.77
N LEU A 275 -1.00 12.39 22.36
CA LEU A 275 0.37 12.12 21.97
C LEU A 275 0.73 10.64 22.11
N HIS A 276 0.42 10.03 23.27
CA HIS A 276 0.66 8.60 23.50
C HIS A 276 -0.06 7.70 22.50
N TYR A 277 -1.37 7.91 22.32
CA TYR A 277 -2.18 7.14 21.37
C TYR A 277 -1.55 7.13 19.98
N TYR A 278 -1.18 8.29 19.43
CA TYR A 278 -0.64 8.34 18.06
C TYR A 278 0.78 7.82 17.94
N ILE A 279 1.60 7.95 18.98
CA ILE A 279 2.92 7.31 18.98
C ILE A 279 2.73 5.79 18.90
N ASP A 280 1.81 5.23 19.69
CA ASP A 280 1.53 3.79 19.65
C ASP A 280 0.91 3.39 18.29
N GLU A 281 0.04 4.21 17.69
CA GLU A 281 -0.49 3.95 16.34
C GLU A 281 0.60 3.97 15.24
N ILE A 282 1.52 4.93 15.29
CA ILE A 282 2.60 5.08 14.29
C ILE A 282 3.67 3.99 14.48
N ILE A 283 3.94 3.58 15.71
CA ILE A 283 5.05 2.68 16.05
C ILE A 283 4.59 1.22 16.17
N GLU A 284 3.44 0.95 16.78
CA GLU A 284 2.98 -0.39 17.15
C GLU A 284 1.95 -0.95 16.15
N ASN A 285 1.07 -0.11 15.57
CA ASN A 285 0.04 -0.54 14.61
C ASN A 285 0.45 -0.48 13.12
N GLN A 286 1.70 -0.10 12.82
CA GLN A 286 2.29 -0.13 11.46
C GLN A 286 1.43 0.52 10.36
N ILE A 287 0.79 1.68 10.66
CA ILE A 287 0.05 2.47 9.66
C ILE A 287 0.94 2.80 8.44
N PHE A 288 2.23 3.00 8.69
CA PHE A 288 3.24 3.25 7.68
C PHE A 288 4.07 1.99 7.42
N PRO A 289 4.55 1.76 6.18
CA PRO A 289 5.33 0.59 5.80
C PRO A 289 6.78 0.67 6.30
N ILE A 290 7.03 1.41 7.38
CA ILE A 290 8.34 1.68 7.97
C ILE A 290 8.26 1.26 9.43
N LYS A 291 9.12 0.34 9.84
CA LYS A 291 9.18 -0.07 11.24
C LYS A 291 9.90 0.96 12.09
N PHE A 292 9.30 1.30 13.23
CA PHE A 292 9.93 2.06 14.30
C PHE A 292 10.42 1.13 15.41
N PHE A 293 11.54 1.48 16.02
CA PHE A 293 12.14 0.82 17.16
C PHE A 293 12.04 1.74 18.38
N LYS A 294 11.74 1.13 19.53
CA LYS A 294 11.51 1.80 20.81
C LYS A 294 12.48 1.25 21.85
N ILE A 295 13.31 2.11 22.42
CA ILE A 295 14.21 1.79 23.54
C ILE A 295 13.64 2.40 24.81
N ALA A 296 13.32 1.56 25.80
CA ALA A 296 12.83 1.99 27.10
C ALA A 296 13.98 2.14 28.08
N ALA A 297 14.42 3.38 28.34
CA ALA A 297 15.53 3.68 29.24
C ALA A 297 15.14 3.56 30.73
N LYS A 298 13.94 4.04 31.09
CA LYS A 298 13.31 3.99 32.43
C LYS A 298 11.78 3.91 32.26
N SER A 299 11.00 3.78 33.35
CA SER A 299 9.54 3.54 33.33
C SER A 299 8.74 4.47 32.41
N ASP A 300 9.23 5.69 32.17
CA ASP A 300 8.57 6.69 31.33
C ASP A 300 9.54 7.42 30.38
N MET A 301 10.66 6.78 30.03
CA MET A 301 11.69 7.38 29.17
C MET A 301 11.91 6.51 27.93
N TYR A 302 11.38 6.95 26.80
CA TYR A 302 11.38 6.21 25.55
C TYR A 302 12.14 6.95 24.46
N PHE A 303 13.04 6.24 23.79
CA PHE A 303 13.73 6.73 22.62
C PHE A 303 13.30 5.97 21.37
N TYR A 304 13.22 6.69 20.25
CA TYR A 304 12.65 6.19 19.01
C TYR A 304 13.60 6.40 17.85
N PHE A 305 13.66 5.40 16.97
CA PHE A 305 14.48 5.43 15.76
C PHE A 305 13.83 4.48 14.74
N GLN A 306 14.01 4.71 13.45
CA GLN A 306 13.30 4.00 12.36
C GLN A 306 14.24 3.10 11.54
N GLU A 307 13.63 2.10 10.92
CA GLU A 307 14.29 1.24 9.95
C GLU A 307 14.89 2.03 8.77
N GLY A 308 16.13 1.70 8.40
CA GLY A 308 16.80 2.28 7.25
C GLY A 308 17.35 3.70 7.47
N GLU A 309 17.33 4.22 8.70
CA GLU A 309 18.10 5.41 9.03
C GLU A 309 19.54 5.08 9.44
N ARG A 310 20.41 6.10 9.49
CA ARG A 310 21.85 5.91 9.73
C ARG A 310 22.15 5.11 11.00
N LEU A 311 21.46 5.42 12.10
CA LEU A 311 21.66 4.73 13.38
C LEU A 311 21.34 3.24 13.25
N GLU A 312 20.19 2.91 12.66
CA GLU A 312 19.75 1.52 12.50
C GLU A 312 20.60 0.76 11.48
N ILE A 313 21.04 1.39 10.38
CA ILE A 313 21.96 0.76 9.41
C ILE A 313 23.28 0.38 10.08
N MET A 314 23.83 1.25 10.92
CA MET A 314 25.08 0.96 11.63
C MET A 314 24.87 -0.12 12.70
N LEU A 315 23.77 -0.05 13.47
CA LEU A 315 23.40 -1.08 14.44
C LEU A 315 23.25 -2.44 13.76
N ARG A 316 22.58 -2.47 12.59
CA ARG A 316 22.39 -3.67 11.79
C ARG A 316 23.71 -4.26 11.35
N ALA A 317 24.60 -3.46 10.75
CA ALA A 317 25.88 -3.93 10.25
C ALA A 317 26.75 -4.54 11.35
N ILE A 318 26.82 -3.89 12.53
CA ILE A 318 27.54 -4.42 13.69
C ILE A 318 26.90 -5.74 14.13
N THR A 319 25.58 -5.76 14.30
CA THR A 319 24.84 -6.95 14.75
C THR A 319 25.04 -8.13 13.78
N GLU A 320 24.89 -7.89 12.47
CA GLU A 320 25.07 -8.89 11.42
C GLU A 320 26.49 -9.48 11.41
N ASP A 321 27.53 -8.66 11.60
CA ASP A 321 28.93 -9.14 11.64
C ASP A 321 29.16 -10.10 12.83
N PHE A 322 28.74 -9.70 14.02
CA PHE A 322 28.87 -10.54 15.23
C PHE A 322 28.05 -11.81 15.15
N ILE A 323 26.81 -11.74 14.65
CA ILE A 323 25.93 -12.90 14.49
C ILE A 323 26.50 -13.86 13.43
N THR A 324 26.95 -13.35 12.28
CA THR A 324 27.58 -14.15 11.22
C THR A 324 28.82 -14.87 11.75
N LYS A 325 29.69 -14.14 12.46
CA LYS A 325 30.89 -14.70 13.08
C LYS A 325 30.54 -15.79 14.10
N PHE A 326 29.57 -15.55 14.98
CA PHE A 326 29.09 -16.52 15.95
C PHE A 326 28.61 -17.81 15.28
N THR A 327 27.75 -17.69 14.26
CA THR A 327 27.18 -18.83 13.55
C THR A 327 28.26 -19.63 12.80
N TYR A 328 29.18 -18.97 12.09
CA TYR A 328 30.30 -19.65 11.42
C TYR A 328 31.19 -20.40 12.39
N LEU A 329 31.57 -19.79 13.50
CA LEU A 329 32.46 -20.41 14.47
C LEU A 329 31.81 -21.60 15.18
N ASN A 330 30.50 -21.55 15.44
CA ASN A 330 29.77 -22.68 16.01
C ASN A 330 29.53 -23.80 15.01
N LYS A 331 29.13 -23.49 13.77
CA LYS A 331 28.79 -24.51 12.76
C LYS A 331 30.00 -25.13 12.06
N LEU A 332 30.93 -24.31 11.56
CA LEU A 332 32.05 -24.80 10.75
C LEU A 332 33.22 -25.29 11.59
N PHE A 333 33.39 -24.75 12.79
CA PHE A 333 34.51 -25.09 13.68
C PHE A 333 34.09 -25.82 14.95
N SER A 334 32.80 -26.20 15.08
CA SER A 334 32.24 -26.93 16.22
C SER A 334 32.59 -26.31 17.58
N ARG A 335 32.73 -24.98 17.64
CA ARG A 335 32.97 -24.28 18.90
C ARG A 335 31.66 -24.21 19.68
N SER A 336 31.75 -24.16 21.01
CA SER A 336 30.61 -23.96 21.90
C SER A 336 30.58 -22.51 22.38
N LEU A 337 30.36 -21.55 21.47
CA LEU A 337 30.26 -20.14 21.85
C LEU A 337 28.88 -19.88 22.49
N ASP A 338 28.86 -19.05 23.53
CA ASP A 338 27.62 -18.61 24.16
C ASP A 338 27.09 -17.34 23.48
N ILE A 339 25.80 -17.38 23.14
CA ILE A 339 25.10 -16.24 22.54
C ILE A 339 25.06 -15.05 23.49
N LYS A 340 25.01 -15.28 24.81
CA LYS A 340 25.05 -14.20 25.80
C LYS A 340 26.34 -13.41 25.73
N ASN A 341 27.48 -14.09 25.52
CA ASN A 341 28.76 -13.40 25.33
C ASN A 341 28.79 -12.61 24.03
N THR A 342 28.22 -13.16 22.95
CA THR A 342 28.12 -12.44 21.66
C THR A 342 27.22 -11.20 21.78
N ILE A 343 26.09 -11.32 22.48
CA ILE A 343 25.21 -10.19 22.79
C ILE A 343 25.96 -9.13 23.60
N ASN A 344 26.75 -9.52 24.61
CA ASN A 344 27.57 -8.57 25.36
C ASN A 344 28.65 -7.90 24.50
N GLU A 345 29.31 -8.62 23.61
CA GLU A 345 30.27 -8.06 22.65
C GLU A 345 29.60 -7.03 21.72
N ILE A 346 28.40 -7.33 21.21
CA ILE A 346 27.61 -6.38 20.42
C ILE A 346 27.27 -5.15 21.27
N LEU A 347 26.82 -5.33 22.51
CA LEU A 347 26.46 -4.22 23.40
C LEU A 347 27.64 -3.29 23.67
N ASP A 348 28.83 -3.86 23.91
CA ASP A 348 30.05 -3.08 24.14
C ASP A 348 30.42 -2.26 22.89
N ASP A 349 30.34 -2.85 21.70
CA ASP A 349 30.71 -2.18 20.45
C ASP A 349 29.70 -1.08 20.07
N ILE A 350 28.39 -1.35 20.19
CA ILE A 350 27.36 -0.35 19.89
C ILE A 350 27.34 0.78 20.92
N CYS A 351 27.66 0.54 22.20
CA CYS A 351 27.76 1.63 23.19
C CYS A 351 29.06 2.43 23.05
N THR A 352 30.09 1.86 22.42
CA THR A 352 31.31 2.59 22.11
C THR A 352 31.11 3.52 20.90
N ILE A 353 30.31 3.09 19.91
CA ILE A 353 30.25 3.71 18.58
C ILE A 353 28.94 4.48 18.33
N LEU A 354 27.80 3.98 18.83
CA LEU A 354 26.46 4.40 18.39
C LEU A 354 25.57 4.97 19.50
N PHE A 355 25.61 4.38 20.69
CA PHE A 355 24.71 4.72 21.81
C PHE A 355 25.51 5.19 23.02
N HIS A 356 24.92 6.03 23.86
CA HIS A 356 25.54 6.40 25.12
C HIS A 356 25.59 5.19 26.08
N GLU A 357 26.67 5.04 26.86
CA GLU A 357 26.90 3.89 27.76
C GLU A 357 25.74 3.67 28.75
N ASP A 358 25.08 4.73 29.21
CA ASP A 358 23.91 4.64 30.10
C ASP A 358 22.70 3.92 29.48
N LEU A 359 22.67 3.73 28.16
CA LEU A 359 21.62 2.98 27.46
C LEU A 359 21.92 1.48 27.36
N LYS A 360 23.04 1.00 27.89
CA LYS A 360 23.48 -0.40 27.78
C LYS A 360 22.48 -1.41 28.34
N GLU A 361 21.92 -1.18 29.52
CA GLU A 361 20.91 -2.08 30.10
C GLU A 361 19.59 -2.08 29.29
N PRO A 362 19.03 -0.93 28.89
CA PRO A 362 17.92 -0.87 27.93
C PRO A 362 18.20 -1.60 26.62
N LEU A 363 19.39 -1.42 26.06
CA LEU A 363 19.82 -2.06 24.81
C LEU A 363 19.93 -3.58 24.98
N ASN A 364 20.37 -4.08 26.13
CA ASN A 364 20.41 -5.51 26.41
C ASN A 364 19.01 -6.16 26.35
N LYS A 365 17.96 -5.42 26.76
CA LYS A 365 16.56 -5.87 26.65
C LYS A 365 16.01 -5.75 25.22
N PHE A 366 16.49 -4.76 24.47
CA PHE A 366 16.06 -4.47 23.10
C PHE A 366 16.70 -5.41 22.06
N LEU A 367 17.99 -5.68 22.20
CA LEU A 367 18.82 -6.33 21.19
C LEU A 367 18.32 -7.73 20.79
N PRO A 368 17.87 -8.62 21.72
CA PRO A 368 17.29 -9.90 21.32
C PRO A 368 16.07 -9.78 20.41
N LYS A 369 15.17 -8.82 20.70
CA LYS A 369 13.97 -8.56 19.88
C LYS A 369 14.36 -8.03 18.51
N TYR A 370 15.41 -7.21 18.45
CA TYR A 370 15.95 -6.68 17.21
C TYR A 370 16.58 -7.77 16.34
N ILE A 371 17.37 -8.68 16.93
CA ILE A 371 17.98 -9.82 16.23
C ILE A 371 16.87 -10.73 15.65
N ASN A 372 15.83 -11.05 16.42
CA ASN A 372 14.67 -11.80 15.89
C ASN A 372 13.98 -11.10 14.72
N TYR A 373 13.86 -9.77 14.78
CA TYR A 373 13.31 -9.01 13.66
C TYR A 373 14.19 -9.09 12.41
N LEU A 374 15.53 -8.99 12.54
CA LEU A 374 16.44 -9.15 11.41
C LEU A 374 16.33 -10.55 10.80
N ALA A 375 16.22 -11.57 11.65
CA ALA A 375 16.07 -12.94 11.20
C ALA A 375 14.81 -13.13 10.35
N TYR A 376 13.66 -12.69 10.85
CA TYR A 376 12.39 -12.73 10.13
C TYR A 376 12.46 -11.96 8.80
N LYS A 377 13.08 -10.77 8.81
CA LYS A 377 13.22 -9.94 7.61
C LYS A 377 14.04 -10.61 6.52
N ILE A 378 15.07 -11.37 6.90
CA ILE A 378 15.95 -12.07 5.97
C ILE A 378 15.26 -13.32 5.41
N GLU A 379 14.50 -14.07 6.22
CA GLU A 379 13.66 -15.17 5.73
C GLU A 379 12.54 -14.69 4.78
N ALA A 380 11.96 -13.50 5.04
CA ALA A 380 10.91 -12.93 4.20
C ALA A 380 11.42 -12.32 2.87
N LYS A 381 12.74 -12.19 2.66
CA LYS A 381 13.29 -11.76 1.36
C LYS A 381 13.19 -12.90 0.34
N VAL A 382 12.23 -12.79 -0.56
CA VAL A 382 11.83 -13.80 -1.57
C VAL A 382 12.90 -14.12 -2.64
N GLU A 383 14.09 -13.53 -2.60
CA GLU A 383 15.13 -13.80 -3.62
C GLU A 383 16.51 -14.08 -3.02
N LEU A 384 16.72 -15.31 -2.52
CA LEU A 384 18.04 -15.84 -2.19
C LEU A 384 18.72 -16.35 -3.48
N LYS A 385 19.15 -15.42 -4.35
CA LYS A 385 19.67 -15.74 -5.69
C LYS A 385 21.12 -16.23 -5.63
N GLU A 386 21.97 -15.49 -4.94
CA GLU A 386 23.41 -15.75 -4.88
C GLU A 386 23.78 -16.67 -3.71
N THR A 387 24.99 -17.23 -3.78
CA THR A 387 25.51 -18.13 -2.72
C THR A 387 25.60 -17.42 -1.36
N TYR A 388 25.89 -16.12 -1.37
CA TYR A 388 25.95 -15.29 -0.16
C TYR A 388 24.55 -15.09 0.45
N ASP A 389 23.55 -14.78 -0.38
CA ASP A 389 22.16 -14.60 0.09
C ASP A 389 21.63 -15.88 0.74
N LYS A 390 21.88 -17.04 0.12
CA LYS A 390 21.49 -18.36 0.67
C LYS A 390 22.18 -18.65 2.00
N LEU A 391 23.45 -18.25 2.14
CA LEU A 391 24.21 -18.41 3.37
C LEU A 391 23.70 -17.48 4.48
N GLU A 392 23.37 -16.24 4.13
CA GLU A 392 22.72 -15.27 5.03
C GLU A 392 21.37 -15.81 5.52
N GLY A 393 20.53 -16.34 4.63
CA GLY A 393 19.27 -16.99 5.01
C GLY A 393 19.45 -18.12 6.02
N ILE A 394 20.43 -19.01 5.79
CA ILE A 394 20.74 -20.12 6.71
C ILE A 394 21.22 -19.60 8.06
N ILE A 395 22.12 -18.60 8.07
CA ILE A 395 22.65 -18.01 9.31
C ILE A 395 21.53 -17.49 10.20
N TRP A 396 20.55 -16.82 9.59
CA TRP A 396 19.49 -16.14 10.30
C TRP A 396 18.34 -17.07 10.71
N GLN A 397 18.06 -18.11 9.93
CA GLN A 397 17.19 -19.21 10.33
C GLN A 397 17.70 -19.91 11.60
N ASP A 398 19.01 -20.20 11.68
CA ASP A 398 19.60 -20.80 12.88
C ASP A 398 19.47 -19.91 14.12
N MET A 399 19.50 -18.59 13.92
CA MET A 399 19.34 -17.65 15.03
C MET A 399 17.93 -17.72 15.60
N ILE A 400 16.91 -17.85 14.75
CA ILE A 400 15.53 -18.07 15.20
C ILE A 400 15.46 -19.33 16.04
N ASP A 401 16.03 -20.43 15.57
CA ASP A 401 16.07 -21.70 16.32
C ASP A 401 16.81 -21.56 17.65
N ILE A 402 17.93 -20.83 17.69
CA ILE A 402 18.71 -20.60 18.91
C ILE A 402 17.96 -19.73 19.92
N PHE A 403 17.26 -18.67 19.48
CA PHE A 403 16.46 -17.82 20.36
C PHE A 403 15.18 -18.51 20.83
N GLN A 404 14.56 -19.34 19.98
CA GLN A 404 13.45 -20.20 20.37
C GLN A 404 13.89 -21.28 21.37
N ALA A 405 15.04 -21.91 21.16
CA ALA A 405 15.59 -22.93 22.05
C ALA A 405 16.09 -22.37 23.39
N LYS A 406 16.48 -21.08 23.46
CA LYS A 406 17.06 -20.45 24.67
C LYS A 406 16.11 -19.60 25.51
N ASN A 407 14.81 -19.51 25.20
CA ASN A 407 13.77 -18.85 26.01
C ASN A 407 14.18 -17.47 26.57
N ILE A 408 14.25 -16.44 25.73
CA ILE A 408 14.46 -15.07 26.23
C ILE A 408 13.13 -14.49 26.73
N GLU A 409 13.08 -14.31 28.06
CA GLU A 409 11.91 -14.04 28.90
C GLU A 409 11.04 -12.85 28.45
N GLY A 410 9.74 -13.12 28.24
CA GLY A 410 8.71 -12.08 28.11
C GLY A 410 7.46 -12.46 27.30
N LEU A 411 7.58 -13.39 26.33
CA LEU A 411 6.45 -13.87 25.51
C LEU A 411 6.00 -15.30 25.88
N GLN A 412 6.77 -16.00 26.71
CA GLN A 412 6.59 -17.42 26.97
C GLN A 412 5.73 -17.75 28.19
N ASP A 413 5.54 -16.78 29.09
CA ASP A 413 4.82 -17.03 30.35
C ASP A 413 3.30 -17.08 30.17
N ASP A 414 2.75 -16.32 29.21
CA ASP A 414 1.30 -16.22 29.04
C ASP A 414 0.68 -17.49 28.42
N TYR A 415 1.28 -18.07 27.38
CA TYR A 415 0.68 -19.25 26.73
C TYR A 415 0.95 -20.56 27.48
N LYS A 416 2.10 -20.69 28.15
CA LYS A 416 2.40 -21.87 28.99
C LYS A 416 1.39 -21.99 30.14
N ALA A 417 0.96 -20.88 30.72
CA ALA A 417 -0.07 -20.87 31.75
C ALA A 417 -1.45 -21.32 31.22
N GLU A 418 -1.80 -20.99 29.97
CA GLU A 418 -3.03 -21.47 29.33
C GLU A 418 -2.97 -22.96 29.00
N ILE A 419 -1.85 -23.44 28.47
CA ILE A 419 -1.62 -24.86 28.18
C ILE A 419 -1.71 -25.69 29.46
N ASN A 420 -1.08 -25.26 30.55
CA ASN A 420 -1.10 -25.99 31.83
C ASN A 420 -2.54 -26.24 32.33
N LYS A 421 -3.45 -25.27 32.17
CA LYS A 421 -4.87 -25.43 32.56
C LYS A 421 -5.58 -26.48 31.70
N ILE A 422 -5.24 -26.55 30.41
CA ILE A 422 -5.80 -27.56 29.50
C ILE A 422 -5.24 -28.94 29.85
N ASP A 423 -3.95 -29.03 30.18
CA ASP A 423 -3.30 -30.28 30.58
C ASP A 423 -3.91 -30.87 31.84
N GLU A 424 -4.20 -30.05 32.87
CA GLU A 424 -4.97 -30.49 34.03
C GLU A 424 -6.37 -31.00 33.67
N GLY A 425 -6.98 -30.45 32.62
CA GLY A 425 -8.27 -30.92 32.09
C GLY A 425 -8.13 -32.26 31.37
N ILE A 426 -7.08 -32.44 30.58
CA ILE A 426 -6.77 -33.68 29.87
C ILE A 426 -6.50 -34.80 30.87
N GLU A 427 -5.74 -34.55 31.93
CA GLU A 427 -5.50 -35.52 33.00
C GLU A 427 -6.80 -36.02 33.66
N LYS A 428 -7.77 -35.12 33.85
CA LYS A 428 -9.07 -35.45 34.46
C LYS A 428 -10.02 -36.14 33.49
N THR A 429 -9.96 -35.80 32.21
CA THR A 429 -10.83 -36.32 31.15
C THR A 429 -10.04 -36.65 29.88
N PRO A 430 -9.27 -37.76 29.87
CA PRO A 430 -8.35 -38.05 28.76
C PRO A 430 -9.03 -38.33 27.42
N GLU A 431 -10.30 -38.76 27.43
CA GLU A 431 -11.10 -39.04 26.23
C GLU A 431 -11.84 -37.81 25.67
N ASN A 432 -11.58 -36.61 26.20
CA ASN A 432 -12.21 -35.39 25.72
C ASN A 432 -11.41 -34.76 24.55
N LEU A 433 -11.80 -35.10 23.32
CA LEU A 433 -11.19 -34.61 22.08
C LEU A 433 -11.12 -33.07 21.99
N ASP A 434 -12.08 -32.33 22.56
CA ASP A 434 -12.12 -30.87 22.49
C ASP A 434 -10.96 -30.20 23.25
N LEU A 435 -10.45 -30.85 24.31
CA LEU A 435 -9.30 -30.34 25.06
C LEU A 435 -8.03 -30.39 24.23
N TYR A 436 -7.80 -31.50 23.51
CA TYR A 436 -6.68 -31.63 22.59
C TYR A 436 -6.78 -30.65 21.43
N ASN A 437 -7.98 -30.49 20.85
CA ASN A 437 -8.22 -29.50 19.80
C ASN A 437 -7.94 -28.06 20.29
N SER A 438 -8.33 -27.74 21.53
CA SER A 438 -8.02 -26.45 22.16
C SER A 438 -6.51 -26.26 22.35
N LYS A 439 -5.79 -27.29 22.83
CA LYS A 439 -4.33 -27.26 22.99
C LYS A 439 -3.62 -27.07 21.65
N ILE A 440 -4.03 -27.81 20.60
CA ILE A 440 -3.52 -27.66 19.24
C ILE A 440 -3.69 -26.22 18.75
N ARG A 441 -4.86 -25.60 18.95
CA ARG A 441 -5.12 -24.21 18.52
C ARG A 441 -4.14 -23.21 19.15
N ILE A 442 -3.88 -23.35 20.44
CA ILE A 442 -2.94 -22.48 21.16
C ILE A 442 -1.51 -22.72 20.66
N LEU A 443 -1.07 -23.97 20.61
CA LEU A 443 0.28 -24.30 20.11
C LEU A 443 0.50 -23.80 18.67
N ILE A 444 -0.49 -23.97 17.80
CA ILE A 444 -0.50 -23.43 16.44
C ILE A 444 -0.39 -21.89 16.42
N TYR A 445 -1.09 -21.20 17.31
CA TYR A 445 -1.06 -19.73 17.40
C TYR A 445 0.33 -19.23 17.78
N TYR A 446 1.00 -19.93 18.69
CA TYR A 446 2.37 -19.66 19.13
C TYR A 446 3.45 -20.38 18.29
N ASN A 447 3.08 -20.91 17.11
CA ASN A 447 3.96 -21.60 16.17
C ASN A 447 4.78 -22.77 16.77
N GLN A 448 4.28 -23.42 17.81
CA GLN A 448 4.89 -24.60 18.42
C GLN A 448 4.48 -25.86 17.63
N PHE A 449 5.00 -26.00 16.40
CA PHE A 449 4.52 -27.06 15.49
C PHE A 449 4.99 -28.46 15.87
N ASP A 450 6.20 -28.61 16.42
CA ASP A 450 6.70 -29.92 16.88
C ASP A 450 5.84 -30.48 18.02
N ASP A 451 5.51 -29.64 19.01
CA ASP A 451 4.60 -30.02 20.10
C ASP A 451 3.21 -30.44 19.58
N VAL A 452 2.76 -29.85 18.47
CA VAL A 452 1.49 -30.24 17.81
C VAL A 452 1.63 -31.60 17.15
N LEU A 453 2.75 -31.90 16.50
CA LEU A 453 2.98 -33.21 15.88
C LEU A 453 3.01 -34.32 16.94
N ASP A 454 3.73 -34.12 18.04
CA ASP A 454 3.77 -35.06 19.17
C ASP A 454 2.39 -35.29 19.79
N LEU A 455 1.61 -34.21 19.93
CA LEU A 455 0.25 -34.28 20.44
C LEU A 455 -0.68 -35.04 19.48
N LEU A 456 -0.55 -34.84 18.17
CA LEU A 456 -1.32 -35.54 17.16
C LEU A 456 -0.99 -37.05 17.12
N ASP A 457 0.28 -37.42 17.28
CA ASP A 457 0.69 -38.82 17.37
C ASP A 457 0.07 -39.48 18.61
N THR A 458 0.06 -38.78 19.75
CA THR A 458 -0.64 -39.24 20.97
C THR A 458 -2.15 -39.37 20.76
N MET A 459 -2.76 -38.44 20.01
CA MET A 459 -4.19 -38.48 19.70
C MET A 459 -4.58 -39.67 18.82
N LEU A 460 -3.70 -40.16 17.94
CA LEU A 460 -4.00 -41.34 17.11
C LEU A 460 -4.20 -42.60 17.97
N ASP A 461 -3.46 -42.73 19.06
CA ASP A 461 -3.58 -43.85 19.99
C ASP A 461 -4.87 -43.77 20.83
N ILE A 462 -5.26 -42.56 21.26
CA ILE A 462 -6.41 -42.32 22.14
C ILE A 462 -7.74 -42.27 21.34
N PHE A 463 -7.70 -41.74 20.12
CA PHE A 463 -8.86 -41.46 19.27
C PHE A 463 -8.75 -42.16 17.91
N PRO A 464 -8.65 -43.51 17.85
CA PRO A 464 -8.46 -44.24 16.60
C PRO A 464 -9.62 -44.09 15.62
N LYS A 465 -10.82 -43.70 16.09
CA LYS A 465 -11.99 -43.47 15.23
C LYS A 465 -11.90 -42.15 14.46
N ASP A 466 -11.07 -41.21 14.93
CA ASP A 466 -10.87 -39.89 14.35
C ASP A 466 -9.60 -39.82 13.50
N GLU A 467 -9.03 -40.98 13.14
CA GLU A 467 -7.76 -41.12 12.39
C GLU A 467 -7.70 -40.22 11.15
N LEU A 468 -8.76 -40.18 10.35
CA LEU A 468 -8.83 -39.35 9.14
C LEU A 468 -8.62 -37.86 9.46
N ASP A 469 -9.33 -37.32 10.46
CA ASP A 469 -9.23 -35.92 10.86
C ASP A 469 -7.86 -35.59 11.49
N ILE A 470 -7.35 -36.48 12.33
CA ILE A 470 -6.04 -36.33 12.99
C ILE A 470 -4.90 -36.35 11.96
N LYS A 471 -4.90 -37.33 11.04
CA LYS A 471 -3.91 -37.37 9.94
C LYS A 471 -4.02 -36.16 9.02
N MET A 472 -5.23 -35.66 8.74
CA MET A 472 -5.42 -34.42 7.98
C MET A 472 -4.83 -33.20 8.70
N LYS A 473 -5.03 -33.09 10.03
CA LYS A 473 -4.40 -32.03 10.84
C LYS A 473 -2.89 -32.12 10.79
N ARG A 474 -2.32 -33.32 10.94
CA ARG A 474 -0.87 -33.57 10.83
C ARG A 474 -0.32 -33.13 9.48
N ALA A 475 -0.99 -33.52 8.39
CA ALA A 475 -0.62 -33.12 7.04
C ALA A 475 -0.66 -31.59 6.85
N SER A 476 -1.66 -30.92 7.43
CA SER A 476 -1.80 -29.46 7.39
C SER A 476 -0.71 -28.73 8.17
N VAL A 477 -0.28 -29.27 9.33
CA VAL A 477 0.83 -28.75 10.13
C VAL A 477 2.14 -28.89 9.37
N LEU A 478 2.42 -30.05 8.77
CA LEU A 478 3.61 -30.25 7.93
C LEU A 478 3.64 -29.28 6.74
N ARG A 479 2.51 -29.04 6.09
CA ARG A 479 2.40 -28.02 5.03
C ARG A 479 2.76 -26.62 5.56
N ARG A 480 2.35 -26.26 6.79
CA ARG A 480 2.70 -24.97 7.41
C ARG A 480 4.18 -24.86 7.76
N MET A 481 4.83 -25.97 8.09
CA MET A 481 6.29 -26.08 8.26
C MET A 481 7.06 -26.09 6.93
N GLN A 482 6.37 -25.87 5.80
CA GLN A 482 6.91 -25.98 4.44
C GLN A 482 7.35 -27.41 4.03
N GLU A 483 7.04 -28.42 4.84
CA GLU A 483 7.22 -29.85 4.51
C GLU A 483 6.07 -30.40 3.67
N VAL A 484 5.74 -29.71 2.57
CA VAL A 484 4.56 -30.04 1.74
C VAL A 484 4.61 -31.46 1.18
N ASN A 485 5.80 -31.95 0.83
CA ASN A 485 5.97 -33.34 0.36
C ASN A 485 5.59 -34.37 1.43
N ALA A 486 5.99 -34.16 2.69
CA ALA A 486 5.63 -35.06 3.79
C ALA A 486 4.12 -35.04 4.06
N GLY A 487 3.50 -33.86 4.00
CA GLY A 487 2.04 -33.73 4.05
C GLY A 487 1.35 -34.48 2.91
N LEU A 488 1.85 -34.37 1.68
CA LEU A 488 1.29 -35.07 0.51
C LEU A 488 1.42 -36.60 0.59
N VAL A 489 2.47 -37.13 1.25
CA VAL A 489 2.57 -38.57 1.51
C VAL A 489 1.38 -39.03 2.37
N ILE A 490 1.03 -38.28 3.41
CA ILE A 490 -0.13 -38.58 4.26
C ILE A 490 -1.44 -38.46 3.46
N ILE A 491 -1.57 -37.42 2.64
CA ILE A 491 -2.77 -37.27 1.78
C ILE A 491 -2.91 -38.46 0.82
N ASN A 492 -1.83 -38.96 0.23
CA ASN A 492 -1.90 -40.13 -0.65
C ASN A 492 -2.29 -41.41 0.12
N ASP A 493 -1.74 -41.64 1.32
CA ASP A 493 -2.13 -42.74 2.21
C ASP A 493 -3.64 -42.69 2.56
N LEU A 494 -4.14 -41.49 2.84
CA LEU A 494 -5.56 -41.27 3.10
C LEU A 494 -6.43 -41.48 1.85
N ILE A 495 -5.97 -41.10 0.65
CA ILE A 495 -6.70 -41.37 -0.60
C ILE A 495 -6.84 -42.86 -0.85
N GLU A 496 -5.79 -43.65 -0.57
CA GLU A 496 -5.83 -45.11 -0.70
C GLU A 496 -6.78 -45.75 0.33
N SER A 497 -6.77 -45.25 1.57
CA SER A 497 -7.59 -45.75 2.67
C SER A 497 -9.06 -45.32 2.58
N TYR A 498 -9.33 -44.16 1.98
CA TYR A 498 -10.67 -43.55 1.85
C TYR A 498 -10.94 -43.13 0.39
N PRO A 499 -11.04 -44.09 -0.56
CA PRO A 499 -11.09 -43.80 -2.00
C PRO A 499 -12.37 -43.06 -2.44
N ASP A 500 -13.44 -43.14 -1.64
CA ASP A 500 -14.71 -42.45 -1.90
C ASP A 500 -14.69 -40.99 -1.43
N ASN A 501 -13.69 -40.58 -0.62
CA ASN A 501 -13.57 -39.22 -0.13
C ASN A 501 -12.84 -38.33 -1.15
N THR A 502 -13.61 -37.74 -2.06
CA THR A 502 -13.08 -36.90 -3.13
C THR A 502 -12.50 -35.57 -2.65
N ASP A 503 -12.76 -35.15 -1.41
CA ASP A 503 -12.16 -33.94 -0.84
C ASP A 503 -10.64 -34.12 -0.62
N LEU A 504 -10.17 -35.34 -0.39
CA LEU A 504 -8.72 -35.64 -0.31
C LEU A 504 -8.02 -35.41 -1.65
N ILE A 505 -8.69 -35.72 -2.76
CA ILE A 505 -8.19 -35.45 -4.11
C ILE A 505 -8.12 -33.93 -4.35
N ASN A 506 -9.12 -33.18 -3.87
CA ASN A 506 -9.13 -31.73 -3.92
C ASN A 506 -7.94 -31.13 -3.15
N TYR A 507 -7.70 -31.59 -1.90
CA TYR A 507 -6.54 -31.16 -1.12
C TYR A 507 -5.21 -31.48 -1.80
N LYS A 508 -5.09 -32.67 -2.42
CA LYS A 508 -3.90 -33.02 -3.20
C LYS A 508 -3.66 -32.04 -4.34
N ALA A 509 -4.68 -31.74 -5.15
CA ALA A 509 -4.54 -30.78 -6.24
C ALA A 509 -4.13 -29.39 -5.73
N TYR A 510 -4.83 -28.91 -4.69
CA TYR A 510 -4.54 -27.63 -4.06
C TYR A 510 -3.09 -27.57 -3.54
N TRP A 511 -2.62 -28.63 -2.88
CA TRP A 511 -1.29 -28.61 -2.26
C TRP A 511 -0.14 -28.72 -3.25
N LEU A 512 -0.37 -29.33 -4.42
CA LEU A 512 0.62 -29.40 -5.49
C LEU A 512 1.01 -28.01 -6.03
N GLN A 513 0.16 -26.98 -5.86
CA GLN A 513 0.51 -25.61 -6.24
C GLN A 513 1.69 -25.07 -5.42
N TYR A 514 1.78 -25.42 -4.12
CA TYR A 514 2.90 -25.00 -3.25
C TYR A 514 4.23 -25.66 -3.62
N LEU A 515 4.19 -26.69 -4.49
CA LEU A 515 5.38 -27.34 -5.06
C LEU A 515 5.65 -26.88 -6.51
N ASP A 516 4.93 -25.86 -6.99
CA ASP A 516 5.01 -25.34 -8.37
C ASP A 516 4.72 -26.41 -9.44
N LYS A 517 3.96 -27.46 -9.08
CA LYS A 517 3.60 -28.57 -9.98
C LYS A 517 2.32 -28.26 -10.76
N LYS A 518 2.37 -27.20 -11.57
CA LYS A 518 1.22 -26.68 -12.34
C LYS A 518 0.43 -27.75 -13.08
N GLU A 519 1.08 -28.47 -13.98
CA GLU A 519 0.42 -29.47 -14.85
C GLU A 519 -0.22 -30.61 -14.07
N GLU A 520 0.44 -31.09 -13.01
CA GLU A 520 -0.09 -32.18 -12.17
C GLU A 520 -1.33 -31.71 -11.39
N SER A 521 -1.25 -30.51 -10.78
CA SER A 521 -2.34 -29.89 -10.03
C SER A 521 -3.57 -29.65 -10.92
N LEU A 522 -3.39 -28.97 -12.06
CA LEU A 522 -4.46 -28.65 -13.02
C LEU A 522 -5.12 -29.91 -13.59
N ASN A 523 -4.35 -30.95 -13.93
CA ASN A 523 -4.90 -32.21 -14.43
C ASN A 523 -5.74 -32.94 -13.38
N ILE A 524 -5.33 -32.92 -12.11
CA ILE A 524 -6.10 -33.57 -11.02
C ILE A 524 -7.41 -32.82 -10.77
N ILE A 525 -7.35 -31.49 -10.58
CA ILE A 525 -8.55 -30.71 -10.28
C ILE A 525 -9.54 -30.69 -11.45
N LYS A 526 -9.05 -30.62 -12.69
CA LYS A 526 -9.89 -30.69 -13.89
C LYS A 526 -10.67 -32.00 -13.97
N LYS A 527 -10.00 -33.14 -13.76
CA LYS A 527 -10.67 -34.46 -13.71
C LYS A 527 -11.68 -34.55 -12.57
N LEU A 528 -11.38 -33.91 -11.43
CA LEU A 528 -12.28 -33.91 -10.27
C LEU A 528 -13.56 -33.12 -10.57
N VAL A 529 -13.43 -31.93 -11.16
CA VAL A 529 -14.55 -31.10 -11.61
C VAL A 529 -15.35 -31.79 -12.72
N GLU A 530 -14.71 -32.44 -13.69
CA GLU A 530 -15.40 -33.22 -14.72
C GLU A 530 -16.20 -34.40 -14.13
N LYS A 531 -15.70 -35.01 -13.05
CA LYS A 531 -16.37 -36.12 -12.37
C LYS A 531 -17.55 -35.65 -11.50
N ILE A 532 -17.42 -34.49 -10.85
CA ILE A 532 -18.41 -33.95 -9.91
C ILE A 532 -18.66 -32.45 -10.23
N PRO A 533 -19.35 -32.16 -11.36
CA PRO A 533 -19.49 -30.79 -11.86
C PRO A 533 -20.39 -29.90 -10.99
N GLU A 534 -21.22 -30.49 -10.13
CA GLU A 534 -22.15 -29.74 -9.28
C GLU A 534 -21.51 -29.27 -7.95
N ASN A 535 -20.23 -29.59 -7.72
CA ASN A 535 -19.54 -29.22 -6.48
C ASN A 535 -18.82 -27.86 -6.64
N GLY A 536 -19.47 -26.79 -6.19
CA GLY A 536 -18.92 -25.44 -6.24
C GLY A 536 -17.57 -25.25 -5.51
N LEU A 537 -17.24 -26.08 -4.51
CA LEU A 537 -15.93 -26.00 -3.83
C LEU A 537 -14.78 -26.44 -4.74
N TYR A 538 -15.03 -27.42 -5.62
CA TYR A 538 -14.02 -27.90 -6.56
C TYR A 538 -13.77 -26.87 -7.66
N HIS A 539 -14.82 -26.17 -8.10
CA HIS A 539 -14.69 -25.01 -8.98
C HIS A 539 -13.92 -23.85 -8.31
N ASP A 540 -14.17 -23.54 -7.03
CA ASP A 540 -13.39 -22.51 -6.31
C ASP A 540 -11.92 -22.91 -6.18
N THR A 541 -11.64 -24.17 -5.85
CA THR A 541 -10.26 -24.67 -5.75
C THR A 541 -9.57 -24.65 -7.12
N TYR A 542 -10.29 -24.98 -8.19
CA TYR A 542 -9.76 -24.90 -9.55
C TYR A 542 -9.40 -23.46 -9.93
N GLY A 543 -10.31 -22.52 -9.68
CA GLY A 543 -10.05 -21.10 -9.87
C GLY A 543 -8.86 -20.60 -9.05
N GLU A 544 -8.68 -21.06 -7.81
CA GLU A 544 -7.54 -20.67 -6.97
C GLU A 544 -6.20 -21.19 -7.51
N ILE A 545 -6.16 -22.45 -7.99
CA ILE A 545 -4.97 -23.01 -8.63
C ILE A 545 -4.64 -22.23 -9.91
N LEU A 546 -5.64 -21.93 -10.75
CA LEU A 546 -5.45 -21.12 -11.97
C LEU A 546 -4.94 -19.72 -11.64
N MET A 547 -5.53 -19.06 -10.65
CA MET A 547 -5.12 -17.74 -10.16
C MET A 547 -3.68 -17.75 -9.63
N TYR A 548 -3.28 -18.78 -8.89
CA TYR A 548 -1.89 -18.94 -8.40
C TYR A 548 -0.89 -19.01 -9.56
N PHE A 549 -1.26 -19.64 -10.67
CA PHE A 549 -0.45 -19.74 -11.88
C PHE A 549 -0.72 -18.63 -12.90
N GLU A 550 -1.35 -17.53 -12.47
CA GLU A 550 -1.64 -16.32 -13.25
C GLU A 550 -2.54 -16.54 -14.49
N GLU A 551 -3.34 -17.61 -14.51
CA GLU A 551 -4.37 -17.89 -15.53
C GLU A 551 -5.70 -17.25 -15.12
N TYR A 552 -5.73 -15.91 -15.11
CA TYR A 552 -6.82 -15.14 -14.50
C TYR A 552 -8.14 -15.23 -15.27
N GLU A 553 -8.11 -15.30 -16.60
CA GLU A 553 -9.31 -15.46 -17.43
C GLU A 553 -10.05 -16.76 -17.10
N GLU A 554 -9.34 -17.88 -17.11
CA GLU A 554 -9.89 -19.20 -16.76
C GLU A 554 -10.28 -19.27 -15.27
N ALA A 555 -9.49 -18.65 -14.38
CA ALA A 555 -9.83 -18.56 -12.96
C ALA A 555 -11.18 -17.86 -12.73
N ILE A 556 -11.45 -16.78 -13.46
CA ILE A 556 -12.73 -16.05 -13.41
C ILE A 556 -13.89 -16.97 -13.80
N GLU A 557 -13.75 -17.76 -14.88
CA GLU A 557 -14.80 -18.69 -15.31
C GLU A 557 -15.15 -19.70 -14.21
N GLU A 558 -14.13 -20.27 -13.57
CA GLU A 558 -14.31 -21.27 -12.51
C GLU A 558 -14.87 -20.65 -11.21
N PHE A 559 -14.41 -19.46 -10.82
CA PHE A 559 -14.99 -18.73 -9.68
C PHE A 559 -16.45 -18.34 -9.91
N LEU A 560 -16.82 -17.93 -11.13
CA LEU A 560 -18.21 -17.63 -11.47
C LEU A 560 -19.10 -18.89 -11.40
N LYS A 561 -18.62 -20.04 -11.90
CA LYS A 561 -19.31 -21.33 -11.74
C LYS A 561 -19.47 -21.70 -10.27
N ALA A 562 -18.44 -21.52 -9.45
CA ALA A 562 -18.51 -21.79 -8.00
C ALA A 562 -19.62 -20.96 -7.32
N ILE A 563 -19.71 -19.67 -7.67
CA ILE A 563 -20.74 -18.74 -7.16
C ILE A 563 -22.15 -19.11 -7.67
N GLU A 564 -22.27 -19.57 -8.92
CA GLU A 564 -23.54 -19.99 -9.51
C GLU A 564 -24.09 -21.24 -8.81
N LEU A 565 -23.23 -22.24 -8.60
CA LEU A 565 -23.61 -23.52 -8.01
C LEU A 565 -23.99 -23.37 -6.54
N VAL A 566 -23.32 -22.48 -5.78
CA VAL A 566 -23.67 -22.24 -4.38
C VAL A 566 -23.40 -20.80 -3.97
N SER A 567 -24.41 -20.11 -3.42
CA SER A 567 -24.28 -18.70 -3.01
C SER A 567 -24.24 -18.46 -1.50
N ASP A 568 -24.40 -19.51 -0.68
CA ASP A 568 -24.51 -19.42 0.79
C ASP A 568 -23.54 -20.36 1.53
N LYS A 569 -22.38 -20.67 0.93
CA LYS A 569 -21.34 -21.50 1.57
C LYS A 569 -20.28 -20.65 2.24
N TRP A 570 -19.61 -21.26 3.21
CA TRP A 570 -18.61 -20.60 4.05
C TRP A 570 -17.48 -19.94 3.23
N PHE A 571 -17.11 -20.48 2.06
CA PHE A 571 -16.01 -19.96 1.24
C PHE A 571 -16.39 -18.83 0.26
N ILE A 572 -17.68 -18.57 0.07
CA ILE A 572 -18.16 -17.68 -1.01
C ILE A 572 -17.68 -16.24 -0.89
N HIS A 573 -17.54 -15.71 0.33
CA HIS A 573 -16.97 -14.39 0.54
C HIS A 573 -15.52 -14.29 0.03
N GLN A 574 -14.73 -15.36 0.18
CA GLN A 574 -13.36 -15.46 -0.32
C GLN A 574 -13.37 -15.57 -1.84
N THR A 575 -14.27 -16.36 -2.41
CA THR A 575 -14.44 -16.47 -3.87
C THR A 575 -14.70 -15.11 -4.51
N TYR A 576 -15.58 -14.28 -3.93
CA TYR A 576 -15.81 -12.91 -4.42
C TYR A 576 -14.56 -12.01 -4.35
N ILE A 577 -13.74 -12.15 -3.30
CA ILE A 577 -12.48 -11.42 -3.17
C ILE A 577 -11.48 -11.88 -4.23
N LYS A 578 -11.24 -13.21 -4.35
CA LYS A 578 -10.35 -13.81 -5.37
C LYS A 578 -10.77 -13.42 -6.79
N LEU A 579 -12.07 -13.46 -7.08
CA LEU A 579 -12.65 -13.05 -8.35
C LEU A 579 -12.37 -11.56 -8.64
N GLY A 580 -12.54 -10.70 -7.63
CA GLY A 580 -12.24 -9.28 -7.76
C GLY A 580 -10.76 -8.98 -8.00
N ILE A 581 -9.84 -9.75 -7.37
CA ILE A 581 -8.40 -9.68 -7.63
C ILE A 581 -8.10 -10.08 -9.08
N CYS A 582 -8.69 -11.18 -9.58
CA CYS A 582 -8.50 -11.59 -10.98
C CYS A 582 -8.95 -10.50 -11.96
N TYR A 583 -10.12 -9.89 -11.74
CA TYR A 583 -10.58 -8.78 -12.57
C TYR A 583 -9.66 -7.55 -12.52
N LYS A 584 -9.07 -7.26 -11.35
CA LYS A 584 -8.07 -6.19 -11.21
C LYS A 584 -6.84 -6.47 -12.07
N GLU A 585 -6.30 -7.68 -12.01
CA GLU A 585 -5.13 -8.07 -12.82
C GLU A 585 -5.42 -8.02 -14.33
N LEU A 586 -6.66 -8.30 -14.73
CA LEU A 586 -7.16 -8.10 -16.10
C LEU A 586 -7.55 -6.65 -16.44
N LYS A 587 -7.44 -5.73 -15.48
CA LYS A 587 -7.75 -4.30 -15.60
C LYS A 587 -9.22 -3.98 -15.87
N ASP A 588 -10.12 -4.90 -15.53
CA ASP A 588 -11.54 -4.61 -15.41
C ASP A 588 -11.82 -4.08 -13.99
N LEU A 589 -11.47 -2.80 -13.79
CA LEU A 589 -11.54 -2.14 -12.49
C LEU A 589 -12.99 -2.05 -11.96
N GLU A 590 -13.97 -1.91 -12.86
CA GLU A 590 -15.39 -1.87 -12.49
C GLU A 590 -15.84 -3.21 -11.90
N SER A 591 -15.55 -4.32 -12.58
CA SER A 591 -15.85 -5.66 -12.08
C SER A 591 -15.04 -5.96 -10.82
N ALA A 592 -13.76 -5.56 -10.78
CA ALA A 592 -12.89 -5.75 -9.62
C ALA A 592 -13.47 -5.08 -8.36
N SER A 593 -13.76 -3.78 -8.41
CA SER A 593 -14.36 -3.03 -7.29
C SER A 593 -15.71 -3.61 -6.87
N LYS A 594 -16.55 -3.98 -7.83
CA LYS A 594 -17.86 -4.61 -7.57
C LYS A 594 -17.72 -5.91 -6.79
N HIS A 595 -16.83 -6.81 -7.22
CA HIS A 595 -16.66 -8.13 -6.62
C HIS A 595 -15.92 -8.06 -5.28
N LEU A 596 -14.88 -7.23 -5.15
CA LEU A 596 -14.18 -6.98 -3.88
C LEU A 596 -15.11 -6.38 -2.82
N THR A 597 -15.91 -5.37 -3.18
CA THR A 597 -16.89 -4.76 -2.27
C THR A 597 -17.93 -5.79 -1.81
N LYS A 598 -18.42 -6.63 -2.72
CA LYS A 598 -19.38 -7.68 -2.38
C LYS A 598 -18.75 -8.73 -1.45
N GLY A 599 -17.52 -9.15 -1.72
CA GLY A 599 -16.77 -10.07 -0.87
C GLY A 599 -16.55 -9.53 0.54
N LYS A 600 -16.15 -8.26 0.66
CA LYS A 600 -16.03 -7.55 1.94
C LYS A 600 -17.34 -7.54 2.73
N LEU A 601 -18.45 -7.14 2.10
CA LEU A 601 -19.77 -7.10 2.75
C LEU A 601 -20.24 -8.48 3.22
N LEU A 602 -19.96 -9.54 2.47
CA LEU A 602 -20.27 -10.91 2.88
C LEU A 602 -19.38 -11.36 4.04
N THR A 603 -18.10 -10.98 4.01
CA THR A 603 -17.16 -11.24 5.11
C THR A 603 -17.64 -10.58 6.41
N GLU A 604 -18.09 -9.33 6.35
CA GLU A 604 -18.67 -8.58 7.48
C GLU A 604 -19.93 -9.25 8.07
N LYS A 605 -20.70 -9.97 7.24
CA LYS A 605 -21.92 -10.69 7.67
C LYS A 605 -21.67 -12.13 8.11
N SER A 606 -20.48 -12.67 7.84
CA SER A 606 -20.13 -14.05 8.20
C SER A 606 -20.02 -14.24 9.72
N SER A 607 -20.32 -15.45 10.18
CA SER A 607 -20.19 -15.90 11.57
C SER A 607 -18.78 -16.39 11.92
N MET A 608 -17.76 -15.94 11.18
CA MET A 608 -16.35 -16.31 11.39
C MET A 608 -15.75 -15.60 12.61
N ASP A 609 -14.61 -16.10 13.10
CA ASP A 609 -13.85 -15.45 14.16
C ASP A 609 -13.33 -14.07 13.72
N ALA A 610 -13.14 -13.17 14.70
CA ALA A 610 -12.80 -11.77 14.46
C ALA A 610 -11.48 -11.60 13.69
N ASP A 611 -10.48 -12.44 13.97
CA ASP A 611 -9.16 -12.34 13.35
C ASP A 611 -9.20 -12.74 11.88
N THR A 612 -9.85 -13.86 11.56
CA THR A 612 -10.01 -14.31 10.16
C THR A 612 -10.86 -13.32 9.35
N LYS A 613 -11.90 -12.77 9.98
CA LYS A 613 -12.74 -11.72 9.38
C LYS A 613 -11.93 -10.46 9.06
N GLN A 614 -11.11 -10.00 10.01
CA GLN A 614 -10.27 -8.83 9.81
C GLN A 614 -9.22 -9.05 8.71
N LYS A 615 -8.63 -10.25 8.62
CA LYS A 615 -7.69 -10.60 7.54
C LYS A 615 -8.32 -10.43 6.16
N TRP A 616 -9.47 -11.04 5.91
CA TRP A 616 -10.13 -10.97 4.61
C TRP A 616 -10.66 -9.57 4.28
N ILE A 617 -11.15 -8.82 5.27
CA ILE A 617 -11.54 -7.41 5.08
C ILE A 617 -10.32 -6.56 4.70
N THR A 618 -9.17 -6.80 5.35
CA THR A 618 -7.92 -6.09 5.07
C THR A 618 -7.45 -6.38 3.64
N ILE A 619 -7.49 -7.63 3.20
CA ILE A 619 -7.17 -8.02 1.81
C ILE A 619 -8.10 -7.28 0.84
N ALA A 620 -9.42 -7.31 1.07
CA ALA A 620 -10.37 -6.64 0.18
C ALA A 620 -10.15 -5.12 0.13
N ASN A 621 -9.86 -4.48 1.28
CA ASN A 621 -9.57 -3.05 1.35
C ASN A 621 -8.29 -2.68 0.61
N LEU A 622 -7.24 -3.49 0.73
CA LEU A 622 -5.96 -3.26 0.05
C LEU A 622 -6.17 -3.19 -1.46
N PHE A 623 -6.86 -4.16 -2.05
CA PHE A 623 -7.12 -4.16 -3.49
C PHE A 623 -8.14 -3.10 -3.92
N LEU A 624 -9.11 -2.72 -3.08
CA LEU A 624 -10.02 -1.61 -3.36
C LEU A 624 -9.28 -0.27 -3.41
N LEU A 625 -8.35 -0.03 -2.47
CA LEU A 625 -7.50 1.17 -2.46
C LEU A 625 -6.62 1.22 -3.71
N GLU A 626 -6.00 0.10 -4.10
CA GLU A 626 -5.23 0.02 -5.34
C GLU A 626 -6.07 0.34 -6.58
N ILE A 627 -7.36 -0.01 -6.60
CA ILE A 627 -8.26 0.34 -7.72
C ILE A 627 -8.62 1.82 -7.69
N GLU A 628 -8.89 2.39 -6.50
CA GLU A 628 -9.16 3.83 -6.34
C GLU A 628 -7.96 4.68 -6.82
N ASP A 629 -6.73 4.24 -6.54
CA ASP A 629 -5.49 4.86 -7.03
C ASP A 629 -5.31 4.75 -8.56
N LEU A 630 -5.95 3.77 -9.21
CA LEU A 630 -5.91 3.57 -10.66
C LEU A 630 -7.04 4.30 -11.41
N GLU A 631 -8.13 4.65 -10.71
CA GLU A 631 -9.27 5.41 -11.24
C GLU A 631 -9.10 6.95 -11.09
N GLY A 632 -8.30 7.38 -10.11
CA GLY A 632 -7.87 8.78 -9.91
C GLY A 632 -6.85 9.27 -10.93
#